data_AF-A0A3D2PEY2-F1
#
_entry.id   AF-A0A3D2PEY2-F1
#
_cell.length_a   1.000
_cell.length_b   1.000
_cell.length_c   1.000
_cell.angle_alpha   90.00
_cell.angle_beta   90.00
_cell.angle_gamma   90.00
#
_symmetry.space_group_name_H-M   'P 1'
#
loop_
_entity.id
_entity.type
_entity.pdbx_description
1 polymer ?
#
loop_
_entity_poly.entity_id
_entity_poly.type
_entity_poly.pdbx_seq_one_letter_code
_entity_poly.pdbx_strand_id
1 'polypeptide(L)'
;VGPEVINEGVKVIKVVGEKLKIKFDFINYDFGGKKYLKTGEVLPEQAIEEFKKLDALYLGAVGHPQVKPGILEKELLLKIRFSLDQYI
;
A
#
# COMPACT_ATOMS: atom_id res chain seq x y z
N VAL A 1 8.37 -10.72 2.42
CA VAL A 1 7.12 -11.00 3.16
C VAL A 1 6.05 -9.91 2.96
N GLY A 2 6.15 -9.07 1.92
CA GLY A 2 5.13 -8.05 1.62
C GLY A 2 4.21 -8.55 0.51
N PRO A 3 4.70 -8.60 -0.74
CA PRO A 3 3.92 -9.08 -1.88
C PRO A 3 3.42 -10.52 -1.72
N GLU A 4 4.22 -11.38 -1.10
CA GLU A 4 3.89 -12.80 -0.92
C GLU A 4 2.60 -12.96 -0.10
N VAL A 5 2.47 -12.21 0.99
CA VAL A 5 1.29 -12.28 1.89
C VAL A 5 0.09 -11.57 1.28
N ILE A 6 0.31 -10.41 0.65
CA ILE A 6 -0.77 -9.65 -0.01
C ILE A 6 -1.40 -10.47 -1.14
N ASN A 7 -0.61 -11.20 -1.93
CA ASN A 7 -1.12 -12.05 -2.99
C ASN A 7 -2.05 -13.15 -2.46
N GLU A 8 -1.68 -13.81 -1.35
CA GLU A 8 -2.55 -14.81 -0.73
C GLU A 8 -3.81 -14.18 -0.12
N GLY A 9 -3.69 -13.01 0.50
CA GLY A 9 -4.83 -12.25 1.00
C GLY A 9 -5.84 -11.89 -0.08
N VAL A 10 -5.38 -11.44 -1.26
CA VAL A 10 -6.25 -11.14 -2.41
C VAL A 10 -6.98 -12.38 -2.90
N LYS A 11 -6.35 -13.58 -2.88
CA LYS A 11 -7.05 -14.82 -3.24
C LYS A 11 -8.23 -15.09 -2.30
N VAL A 12 -8.02 -14.90 -0.99
CA VAL A 12 -9.08 -15.08 0.01
C VAL A 12 -10.19 -14.05 -0.18
N ILE A 13 -9.85 -12.77 -0.37
CA ILE A 13 -10.84 -11.69 -0.57
C ILE A 13 -11.71 -11.99 -1.81
N LYS A 14 -11.11 -12.48 -2.91
CA LYS A 14 -11.86 -12.88 -4.11
C LYS A 14 -12.88 -13.98 -3.83
N VAL A 15 -12.47 -15.05 -3.13
CA VAL A 15 -13.37 -16.15 -2.74
C VAL A 15 -14.51 -15.65 -1.84
N VAL A 16 -14.20 -14.74 -0.90
CA VAL A 16 -15.22 -14.14 -0.03
C VAL A 16 -16.18 -13.25 -0.83
N GLY A 17 -15.67 -12.45 -1.77
CA GLY A 17 -16.46 -11.61 -2.67
C GLY A 17 -17.46 -12.43 -3.49
N GLU A 18 -17.04 -13.55 -4.06
CA GLU A 18 -17.92 -14.48 -4.77
C GLU A 18 -19.02 -15.03 -3.87
N LYS A 19 -18.67 -15.50 -2.66
CA LYS A 19 -19.63 -16.08 -1.71
C LYS A 19 -20.66 -15.07 -1.20
N LEU A 20 -20.23 -13.83 -0.95
CA LEU A 20 -21.09 -12.77 -0.41
C LEU A 20 -21.73 -11.90 -1.49
N LYS A 21 -21.43 -12.16 -2.77
CA LYS A 21 -21.85 -11.33 -3.91
C LYS A 21 -21.41 -9.87 -3.77
N ILE A 22 -20.20 -9.65 -3.28
CA ILE A 22 -19.55 -8.35 -3.16
C ILE A 22 -18.46 -8.27 -4.22
N LYS A 23 -18.47 -7.20 -5.03
CA LYS A 23 -17.42 -6.94 -6.02
C LYS A 23 -16.28 -6.17 -5.37
N PHE A 24 -15.06 -6.64 -5.59
CA PHE A 24 -13.83 -5.92 -5.23
C PHE A 24 -13.06 -5.55 -6.49
N ASP A 25 -12.75 -4.28 -6.65
CA ASP A 25 -11.89 -3.76 -7.72
C ASP A 25 -10.54 -3.39 -7.10
N PHE A 26 -9.45 -4.01 -7.59
CA PHE A 26 -8.11 -3.82 -7.05
C PHE A 26 -7.27 -2.95 -7.98
N ILE A 27 -6.66 -1.90 -7.41
CA ILE A 27 -5.58 -1.15 -8.05
C ILE A 27 -4.27 -1.50 -7.33
N ASN A 28 -3.29 -1.98 -8.08
CA ASN A 28 -2.01 -2.42 -7.52
C ASN A 28 -0.97 -1.29 -7.59
N TYR A 29 -0.34 -1.03 -6.46
CA TYR A 29 0.74 -0.05 -6.34
C TYR A 29 2.04 -0.75 -5.89
N ASP A 30 3.16 -0.36 -6.47
CA ASP A 30 4.49 -0.96 -6.23
C ASP A 30 5.38 -0.10 -5.31
N PHE A 31 4.78 0.77 -4.51
CA PHE A 31 5.50 1.65 -3.57
C PHE A 31 6.23 0.84 -2.50
N GLY A 32 7.45 1.24 -2.19
CA GLY A 32 8.27 0.60 -1.17
C GLY A 32 9.76 0.66 -1.49
N GLY A 33 10.57 0.00 -0.67
CA GLY A 33 12.02 0.17 -0.73
C GLY A 33 12.66 -0.28 -2.03
N LYS A 34 12.13 -1.29 -2.74
CA LYS A 34 12.64 -1.69 -4.06
C LYS A 34 12.48 -0.58 -5.10
N LYS A 35 11.30 0.06 -5.15
CA LYS A 35 11.03 1.19 -6.04
C LYS A 35 11.90 2.38 -5.67
N TYR A 36 11.94 2.72 -4.38
CA TYR A 36 12.78 3.80 -3.86
C TYR A 36 14.27 3.62 -4.21
N LEU A 37 14.83 2.42 -4.07
CA LEU A 37 16.22 2.17 -4.45
C LEU A 37 16.47 2.31 -5.95
N LYS A 38 15.46 2.08 -6.78
CA LYS A 38 15.55 2.22 -8.24
C LYS A 38 15.36 3.67 -8.70
N THR A 39 14.45 4.43 -8.08
CA THR A 39 13.99 5.72 -8.60
C THR A 39 14.30 6.91 -7.69
N GLY A 40 14.66 6.67 -6.43
CA GLY A 40 14.76 7.71 -5.39
C GLY A 40 13.41 8.21 -4.88
N GLU A 41 12.30 7.74 -5.45
CA GLU A 41 10.95 8.19 -5.11
C GLU A 41 10.28 7.19 -4.15
N VAL A 42 9.76 7.70 -3.03
CA VAL A 42 9.06 6.89 -2.02
C VAL A 42 7.57 6.80 -2.33
N LEU A 43 6.90 7.96 -2.39
CA LEU A 43 5.48 8.10 -2.68
C LEU A 43 5.27 9.37 -3.51
N PRO A 44 4.78 9.27 -4.77
CA PRO A 44 4.45 10.42 -5.60
C PRO A 44 3.41 11.31 -4.93
N GLU A 45 3.44 12.61 -5.21
CA GLU A 45 2.45 13.55 -4.65
C GLU A 45 1.02 13.23 -5.09
N GLN A 46 0.85 12.78 -6.34
CA GLN A 46 -0.46 12.44 -6.90
C GLN A 46 -1.06 11.17 -6.27
N ALA A 47 -0.25 10.32 -5.63
CA ALA A 47 -0.73 9.07 -5.05
C ALA A 47 -1.77 9.32 -3.95
N ILE A 48 -1.61 10.37 -3.14
CA ILE A 48 -2.59 10.72 -2.10
C ILE A 48 -3.95 11.09 -2.72
N GLU A 49 -3.95 11.85 -3.81
CA GLU A 49 -5.17 12.23 -4.51
C GLU A 49 -5.85 11.04 -5.19
N GLU A 50 -5.09 10.03 -5.61
CA GLU A 50 -5.64 8.74 -6.04
C GLU A 50 -6.23 7.96 -4.86
N PHE A 51 -5.52 7.87 -3.74
CA PHE A 51 -5.98 7.11 -2.57
C PHE A 51 -7.28 7.66 -1.99
N LYS A 52 -7.52 8.97 -2.04
CA LYS A 52 -8.80 9.59 -1.65
C LYS A 52 -10.00 9.14 -2.48
N LYS A 53 -9.77 8.54 -3.66
CA LYS A 53 -10.82 8.00 -4.53
C LYS A 53 -11.07 6.50 -4.30
N LEU A 54 -10.30 5.87 -3.42
CA LEU A 54 -10.42 4.45 -3.07
C LEU A 54 -11.19 4.29 -1.76
N ASP A 55 -11.93 3.19 -1.65
CA ASP A 55 -12.67 2.87 -0.42
C ASP A 55 -11.75 2.38 0.71
N ALA A 56 -10.62 1.76 0.37
CA ALA A 56 -9.67 1.21 1.33
C ALA A 56 -8.26 1.03 0.74
N LEU A 57 -7.25 1.04 1.61
CA LEU A 57 -5.88 0.66 1.28
C LEU A 57 -5.56 -0.71 1.88
N TYR A 58 -5.26 -1.69 1.03
CA TYR A 58 -4.80 -3.01 1.46
C TYR A 58 -3.26 -3.06 1.44
N LEU A 59 -2.65 -2.57 2.52
CA LEU A 59 -1.21 -2.34 2.62
C LEU A 59 -0.46 -3.53 3.22
N GLY A 60 0.59 -3.99 2.53
CA GLY A 60 1.52 -5.01 3.03
C GLY A 60 2.68 -4.43 3.85
N ALA A 61 3.66 -5.28 4.19
CA ALA A 61 4.87 -4.83 4.87
C ALA A 61 5.73 -3.92 3.96
N VAL A 62 6.08 -2.74 4.47
CA VAL A 62 6.94 -1.77 3.78
C VAL A 62 8.26 -1.63 4.53
N GLY A 63 9.37 -1.89 3.84
CA GLY A 63 10.71 -1.82 4.39
C GLY A 63 11.74 -2.36 3.41
N HIS A 64 13.02 -2.03 3.61
CA HIS A 64 14.12 -2.65 2.87
C HIS A 64 15.44 -2.50 3.63
N PRO A 65 16.29 -3.55 3.76
CA PRO A 65 17.50 -3.52 4.57
C PRO A 65 18.52 -2.44 4.16
N GLN A 66 18.54 -2.08 2.88
CA GLN A 66 19.44 -1.07 2.31
C GLN A 66 18.89 0.37 2.38
N VAL A 67 17.67 0.56 2.88
CA VAL A 67 17.06 1.89 3.01
C VAL A 67 17.22 2.36 4.45
N LYS A 68 17.71 3.58 4.62
CA LYS A 68 17.93 4.14 5.96
C LYS A 68 16.60 4.20 6.74
N PRO A 69 16.59 3.78 8.02
CA PRO A 69 15.41 3.90 8.86
C PRO A 69 14.85 5.32 8.89
N GLY A 70 13.52 5.42 8.86
CA GLY A 70 12.78 6.65 8.88
C GLY A 70 12.40 7.17 7.49
N ILE A 71 13.01 6.70 6.40
CA ILE A 71 12.65 7.15 5.05
C ILE A 71 11.29 6.57 4.65
N LEU A 72 11.15 5.24 4.65
CA LEU A 72 9.91 4.59 4.23
C LEU A 72 8.80 4.79 5.27
N GLU A 73 9.16 4.80 6.55
CA GLU A 73 8.21 4.97 7.64
C GLU A 73 7.58 6.37 7.61
N LYS A 74 8.37 7.43 7.42
CA LYS A 74 7.86 8.80 7.40
C LYS A 74 7.22 9.16 6.07
N GLU A 75 7.93 8.93 4.97
CA GLU A 75 7.53 9.44 3.66
C GLU A 75 6.50 8.56 2.93
N LEU A 76 6.25 7.33 3.42
CA LEU A 76 5.18 6.46 2.94
C LEU A 76 4.12 6.26 4.03
N LEU A 77 4.44 5.54 5.10
CA LEU A 77 3.43 5.09 6.06
C LEU A 77 2.79 6.26 6.82
N LEU A 78 3.60 7.10 7.47
CA LEU A 78 3.07 8.24 8.23
C LEU A 78 2.47 9.30 7.31
N LYS A 79 3.07 9.54 6.14
CA LYS A 79 2.49 10.45 5.13
C LYS A 79 1.08 10.01 4.72
N ILE A 80 0.88 8.73 4.38
CA ILE A 80 -0.44 8.18 4.09
C ILE A 80 -1.39 8.39 5.26
N ARG A 81 -0.96 8.02 6.48
CA ARG A 81 -1.81 8.14 7.67
C ARG A 81 -2.24 9.58 7.93
N PHE A 82 -1.32 10.54 7.88
CA PHE A 82 -1.65 11.94 8.12
C PHE A 82 -2.46 12.56 6.99
N SER A 83 -2.15 12.25 5.73
CA SER A 83 -2.87 12.80 4.58
C SER A 83 -4.29 12.26 4.43
N LEU A 84 -4.58 11.08 4.98
CA LEU A 84 -5.89 10.44 4.93
C LEU A 84 -6.58 10.39 6.32
N ASP A 85 -6.06 11.14 7.30
CA ASP A 85 -6.61 11.23 8.66
C ASP A 85 -6.82 9.85 9.35
N GLN A 86 -5.86 8.93 9.18
CA GLN A 86 -5.85 7.61 9.81
C GLN A 86 -5.22 7.66 11.21
N TYR A 87 -5.92 8.32 12.13
CA TYR A 87 -5.46 8.55 13.50
C TYR A 87 -5.70 7.36 14.46
N ILE A 88 -6.44 6.34 14.05
CA ILE A 88 -6.65 5.08 14.79
C ILE A 88 -5.69 4.00 14.28
#